data_AF-A0A850ZQR7-F1
#
_entry.id   AF-A0A850ZQR7-F1
#
_cell.length_a   1.000
_cell.length_b   1.000
_cell.length_c   1.000
_cell.angle_alpha   90.00
_cell.angle_beta   90.00
_cell.angle_gamma   90.00
#
_symmetry.space_group_name_H-M   'P 1'
#
loop_
_entity.id
_entity.type
_entity.pdbx_description
1 polymer ?
#
loop_
_entity_poly.entity_id
_entity_poly.type
_entity_poly.pdbx_seq_one_letter_code
_entity_poly.pdbx_strand_id
1 'polypeptide(L)' 'LRPTQFCGCTIAGVSLLSPSVLRLQSLRDPRDWLELLLEPGSLYVLRWVWGEPWG' A
#
# COMPACT_ATOMS: atom_id res chain seq x y z
N LEU A 1 -23.45 3.91 -5.52
CA LEU A 1 -22.16 3.43 -6.06
C LEU A 1 -21.73 2.23 -5.23
N ARG A 2 -21.62 1.03 -5.83
CA ARG A 2 -21.12 -0.15 -5.10
C ARG A 2 -19.59 -0.07 -5.09
N PRO A 3 -18.92 -0.07 -3.94
CA PRO A 3 -17.46 -0.10 -3.91
C PRO A 3 -16.99 -1.38 -4.58
N THR A 4 -16.08 -1.27 -5.55
CA THR A 4 -15.39 -2.43 -6.13
C THR A 4 -14.69 -3.15 -5.00
N GLN A 5 -15.21 -4.32 -4.64
CA GLN A 5 -14.58 -5.17 -3.64
C GLN A 5 -13.24 -5.61 -4.23
N PHE A 6 -12.15 -5.26 -3.56
CA PHE A 6 -10.82 -5.68 -3.97
C PHE A 6 -10.68 -7.17 -3.67
N CYS A 7 -10.89 -8.02 -4.66
CA CYS A 7 -10.86 -9.49 -4.49
C CYS A 7 -9.45 -10.09 -4.56
N GLY A 8 -8.39 -9.25 -4.56
CA GLY A 8 -7.00 -9.68 -4.70
C GLY A 8 -6.20 -9.53 -3.41
N CYS A 9 -5.06 -10.22 -3.31
CA CYS A 9 -4.09 -10.05 -2.23
C CYS A 9 -2.95 -9.09 -2.58
N THR A 10 -2.95 -8.47 -3.78
CA THR A 10 -1.84 -7.64 -4.25
C THR A 10 -2.36 -6.36 -4.88
N ILE A 11 -1.96 -5.21 -4.34
CA ILE A 11 -2.19 -3.88 -4.92
C ILE A 11 -0.89 -3.45 -5.60
N ALA A 12 -0.96 -3.03 -6.86
CA ALA A 12 0.17 -2.40 -7.55
C ALA A 12 -0.24 -1.00 -8.00
N GLY A 13 0.67 -0.03 -7.86
CA GLY A 13 0.44 1.35 -8.28
C GLY A 13 1.69 1.94 -8.92
N VAL A 14 1.50 2.89 -9.82
CA VAL A 14 2.57 3.59 -10.53
C VAL A 14 2.46 5.07 -10.23
N SER A 15 3.57 5.70 -9.84
CA SER A 15 3.67 7.15 -9.70
C SER A 15 4.11 7.76 -11.03
N LEU A 16 3.37 8.75 -11.55
CA LEU A 16 3.56 9.23 -12.92
C LEU A 16 4.15 10.64 -13.01
N LEU A 17 3.56 11.60 -12.30
CA LEU A 17 3.78 13.03 -12.59
C LEU A 17 4.74 13.70 -11.61
N SER A 18 4.63 13.40 -10.32
CA SER A 18 5.40 14.07 -9.27
C SER A 18 5.84 13.10 -8.19
N PRO A 19 6.97 13.37 -7.52
CA PRO A 19 7.35 12.68 -6.30
C PRO A 19 6.20 12.74 -5.30
N SER A 20 5.89 11.60 -4.67
CA SER A 20 4.82 11.48 -3.68
C SER A 20 5.26 10.56 -2.56
N VAL A 21 4.68 10.71 -1.36
CA VAL A 21 4.95 9.81 -0.24
C VAL A 21 3.74 8.92 -0.01
N LEU A 22 3.93 7.61 -0.08
CA LEU A 22 2.93 6.62 0.34
C LEU A 22 3.18 6.28 1.81
N ARG A 23 2.20 6.60 2.68
CA ARG A 23 2.23 6.22 4.09
C ARG A 23 1.32 5.01 4.32
N LEU A 24 1.90 3.95 4.87
CA LEU A 24 1.17 2.77 5.34
C LEU A 24 1.14 2.81 6.86
N GLN A 25 -0.04 2.71 7.45
CA GLN A 25 -0.24 2.68 8.89
C GLN A 25 -0.82 1.34 9.30
N SER A 26 -0.28 0.76 10.39
CA SER A 26 -0.83 -0.46 10.96
C SER A 26 -2.23 -0.20 11.52
N LEU A 27 -3.13 -1.17 11.33
CA LEU A 27 -4.48 -1.11 11.90
C LEU A 27 -4.49 -1.44 13.40
N ARG A 28 -3.44 -2.08 13.92
CA ARG A 28 -3.34 -2.51 15.32
C ARG A 28 -2.70 -1.45 16.21
N ASP A 29 -1.62 -0.85 15.72
CA ASP A 29 -0.94 0.25 16.41
C ASP A 29 -0.78 1.45 15.47
N PRO A 30 -1.50 2.56 15.70
CA PRO A 30 -1.38 3.74 14.84
C PRO A 30 0.00 4.41 14.92
N ARG A 31 0.85 4.07 15.89
CA ARG A 31 2.24 4.56 15.94
C ARG A 31 3.17 3.80 15.01
N ASP A 32 2.77 2.61 14.57
CA ASP A 32 3.52 1.81 13.62
C ASP A 32 3.12 2.20 12.19
N TRP A 33 4.07 2.80 11.47
CA TRP A 33 3.87 3.25 10.10
C TRP A 33 5.17 3.20 9.29
N LEU A 34 5.00 3.08 7.98
CA LEU A 34 6.06 3.13 6.97
C LEU A 34 5.77 4.26 5.98
N GLU A 35 6.78 5.05 5.63
CA GLU A 35 6.74 5.98 4.51
C GLU A 35 7.62 5.48 3.38
N LEU A 36 7.08 5.50 2.16
CA LEU A 36 7.80 5.18 0.94
C LEU A 36 7.79 6.41 0.02
N LEU A 37 8.97 6.91 -0.33
CA LEU A 37 9.10 7.94 -1.36
C LEU A 37 8.95 7.30 -2.74
N LEU A 38 7.96 7.77 -3.48
CA LEU A 38 7.65 7.32 -4.83
C LEU A 38 8.04 8.41 -5.82
N GLU A 39 9.16 8.21 -6.51
CA GLU A 39 9.58 9.09 -7.60
C GLU A 39 8.70 8.89 -8.86
N PRO A 40 8.62 9.87 -9.77
CA PRO A 40 7.96 9.69 -11.06
C PRO A 40 8.55 8.49 -11.82
N GLY A 41 7.67 7.64 -12.37
CA GLY A 41 8.03 6.39 -13.04
C GLY A 41 8.20 5.17 -12.11
N SER A 42 8.09 5.32 -10.80
CA SER A 42 8.22 4.19 -9.87
C SER A 42 6.98 3.30 -9.83
N LEU A 43 7.19 1.99 -9.76
CA LEU A 43 6.17 0.97 -9.52
C LEU A 43 6.29 0.50 -8.07
N TYR A 44 5.18 0.54 -7.32
CA TYR A 44 5.10 -0.06 -5.98
C TYR A 44 4.09 -1.20 -5.95
N VAL A 45 4.39 -2.22 -5.14
CA VAL A 45 3.55 -3.41 -4.97
C VAL A 45 3.36 -3.67 -3.49
N LEU A 46 2.12 -3.65 -3.04
CA LEU A 46 1.71 -4.05 -1.69
C LEU A 46 1.09 -5.43 -1.79
N ARG A 47 1.68 -6.42 -1.11
CA ARG A 47 1.19 -7.79 -1.10
C ARG A 47 0.77 -8.20 0.31
N TRP A 48 -0.47 -8.61 0.43
CA TRP A 48 -1.03 -9.23 1.62
C TRP A 48 -0.66 -10.71 1.65
N VAL A 49 -0.07 -11.16 2.76
CA VAL A 49 0.25 -12.57 2.99
C VAL A 49 -0.86 -13.18 3.84
N TRP A 50 -1.69 -14.04 3.24
CA TRP A 50 -2.63 -14.87 3.99
C TRP A 50 -1.86 -16.03 4.64
N GLY A 51 -1.90 -16.14 5.97
CA GLY A 51 -1.23 -17.20 6.73
C GLY A 51 -0.11 -16.73 7.64
N GLU A 52 0.37 -15.50 7.45
CA GLU A 52 1.12 -14.81 8.50
C GLU A 52 0.11 -14.19 9.47
N PRO A 53 0.21 -14.46 10.79
CA PRO A 53 -0.56 -13.71 11.75
C PRO A 53 0.00 -12.30 11.66
N TRP A 54 -0.76 -11.36 11.11
CA TRP A 54 -0.47 -9.94 11.31
C TRP A 54 -0.09 -9.77 12.79
N GLY A 55 1.12 -9.28 13.08
CA GLY A 55 1.72 -9.23 14.42
C GLY A 55 0.77 -8.71 15.48
#